data_AF-A0A923YVK3-F1
#
_entry.id   AF-A0A923YVK3-F1
#
_cell.length_a   1.000
_cell.length_b   1.000
_cell.length_c   1.000
_cell.angle_alpha   90.00
_cell.angle_beta   90.00
_cell.angle_gamma   90.00
#
_symmetry.space_group_name_H-M   'P 1'
#
loop_
_entity.id
_entity.type
_entity.pdbx_description
1 polymer ?
#
loop_
_entity_poly.entity_id
_entity_poly.type
_entity_poly.pdbx_seq_one_letter_code
_entity_poly.pdbx_strand_id
1 'polypeptide(L)'
;STIKNDKIIQILAYAFMYQSGAKNCEIEAGIISFKNLKSGFLPFTFKVGKVETTIITDEILDNYCAQIVLLLNEILDQNLPFKENS
;
A
#
# COMPACT_ATOMS: atom_id res chain seq x y z
N SER A 1 0.81 -15.66 -5.13
CA SER A 1 0.14 -14.81 -4.12
C SER A 1 0.87 -13.49 -3.86
N THR A 2 2.16 -13.39 -4.16
CA THR A 2 3.05 -12.24 -3.90
C THR A 2 2.71 -10.97 -4.70
N ILE A 3 2.30 -11.12 -5.97
CA ILE A 3 1.98 -10.01 -6.90
C ILE A 3 0.90 -9.05 -6.35
N LYS A 4 0.03 -9.52 -5.45
CA LYS A 4 -1.01 -8.68 -4.84
C LYS A 4 -0.44 -7.68 -3.82
N ASN A 5 0.62 -8.06 -3.10
CA ASN A 5 1.17 -7.24 -2.02
C ASN A 5 2.08 -6.12 -2.56
N ASP A 6 2.90 -6.40 -3.57
CA ASP A 6 3.82 -5.41 -4.16
C ASP A 6 3.06 -4.18 -4.69
N LYS A 7 1.90 -4.43 -5.30
CA LYS A 7 1.02 -3.39 -5.82
C LYS A 7 0.40 -2.55 -4.71
N ILE A 8 0.05 -3.15 -3.58
CA ILE A 8 -0.47 -2.43 -2.41
C ILE A 8 0.61 -1.52 -1.82
N ILE A 9 1.84 -2.01 -1.69
CA ILE A 9 2.98 -1.20 -1.22
C ILE A 9 3.19 0.02 -2.13
N GLN A 10 3.14 -0.18 -3.45
CA GLN A 10 3.26 0.93 -4.40
C GLN A 10 2.13 1.95 -4.25
N ILE A 11 0.88 1.52 -4.16
CA ILE A 11 -0.28 2.42 -3.99
C ILE A 11 -0.14 3.25 -2.71
N LEU A 12 0.16 2.59 -1.58
CA LEU A 12 0.29 3.27 -0.29
C LEU A 12 1.50 4.21 -0.25
N ALA A 13 2.60 3.89 -0.95
CA ALA A 13 3.74 4.79 -1.09
C ALA A 13 3.34 6.11 -1.77
N TYR A 14 2.59 6.04 -2.88
CA TYR A 14 2.10 7.23 -3.57
C TYR A 14 1.07 8.00 -2.74
N ALA A 15 0.16 7.30 -2.05
CA ALA A 15 -0.81 7.93 -1.16
C ALA A 15 -0.12 8.68 0.00
N PHE A 16 0.89 8.07 0.61
CA PHE A 16 1.71 8.66 1.67
C PHE A 16 2.40 9.95 1.20
N MET A 17 3.05 9.92 0.03
CA MET A 17 3.71 11.12 -0.54
C MET A 17 2.70 12.22 -0.87
N TYR A 18 1.50 11.85 -1.34
CA TYR A 18 0.45 12.79 -1.74
C TYR A 18 -0.26 13.44 -0.54
N GLN A 19 -0.37 12.75 0.60
CA GLN A 19 -1.13 13.18 1.79
C GLN A 19 -0.86 14.64 2.20
N SER A 20 0.41 15.05 2.23
CA SER A 20 0.81 16.42 2.61
C SER A 20 0.23 17.52 1.70
N GLY A 21 -0.07 17.20 0.44
CA GLY A 21 -0.67 18.11 -0.53
C GLY A 21 -2.20 18.00 -0.63
N ALA A 22 -2.82 17.02 0.01
CA ALA A 22 -4.24 16.70 -0.14
C ALA A 22 -5.18 17.69 0.59
N LYS A 23 -4.66 18.61 1.42
CA LYS A 23 -5.42 19.68 2.09
C LYS A 23 -6.73 19.21 2.77
N ASN A 24 -6.68 18.07 3.48
CA ASN A 24 -7.81 17.42 4.17
C ASN A 24 -8.89 16.82 3.25
N CYS A 25 -8.62 16.63 1.96
CA CYS A 25 -9.48 15.82 1.10
C CYS A 25 -9.29 14.33 1.41
N GLU A 26 -10.37 13.55 1.27
CA GLU A 26 -10.29 12.09 1.30
C GLU A 26 -9.41 11.59 0.15
N ILE A 27 -8.57 10.59 0.45
CA ILE A 27 -7.64 10.00 -0.51
C ILE A 27 -8.17 8.63 -0.91
N GLU A 28 -8.43 8.47 -2.21
CA GLU A 28 -8.64 7.17 -2.86
C GLU A 28 -7.53 6.93 -3.87
N ALA A 29 -7.01 5.71 -3.91
CA ALA A 29 -5.98 5.31 -4.87
C ALA A 29 -6.22 3.88 -5.32
N GLY A 30 -5.68 3.52 -6.48
CA GLY A 30 -5.92 2.21 -7.09
C GLY A 30 -5.14 2.01 -8.37
N ILE A 31 -5.35 0.87 -9.00
CA ILE A 31 -4.64 0.47 -10.23
C ILE A 31 -5.57 0.63 -11.42
N ILE A 32 -5.09 1.26 -12.48
CA ILE A 32 -5.78 1.24 -13.77
C ILE A 32 -5.38 -0.04 -14.52
N SER A 33 -6.34 -0.94 -14.77
CA SER A 33 -6.12 -2.20 -15.48
C SER A 33 -6.44 -2.08 -16.97
N PHE A 34 -5.40 -1.97 -17.79
CA PHE A 34 -5.54 -1.95 -19.26
C PHE A 34 -6.01 -3.27 -19.86
N LYS A 35 -5.85 -4.40 -19.15
CA LYS A 35 -6.31 -5.72 -19.61
C LYS A 35 -7.82 -5.91 -19.42
N ASN A 36 -8.44 -5.19 -18.48
CA ASN A 36 -9.86 -5.28 -18.15
C ASN A 36 -10.52 -3.89 -18.31
N LEU A 37 -10.67 -3.45 -19.56
CA LEU A 37 -11.23 -2.13 -19.92
C LEU A 37 -12.66 -1.89 -19.40
N LYS A 38 -13.41 -2.94 -19.04
CA LYS A 38 -14.78 -2.81 -18.52
C LYS A 38 -14.87 -2.30 -17.09
N SER A 39 -13.88 -2.61 -16.24
CA SER A 39 -13.83 -2.12 -14.86
C SER A 39 -12.83 -0.98 -14.68
N GLY A 40 -11.79 -0.89 -15.54
CA GLY A 40 -10.89 0.26 -15.69
C GLY A 40 -10.02 0.55 -14.47
N PHE A 41 -10.64 0.92 -13.35
CA PHE A 41 -10.04 1.26 -12.08
C PHE A 41 -10.28 0.14 -11.05
N LEU A 42 -9.23 -0.29 -10.38
CA LEU A 42 -9.24 -1.24 -9.28
C LEU A 42 -8.81 -0.50 -8.01
N PRO A 43 -9.75 -0.01 -7.18
CA PRO A 43 -9.39 0.75 -5.98
C PRO A 43 -8.61 -0.12 -5.00
N PHE A 44 -7.75 0.51 -4.21
CA PHE A 44 -7.30 -0.05 -2.96
C PHE A 44 -8.51 -0.25 -2.07
N THR A 45 -8.53 -1.39 -1.38
CA THR A 45 -9.63 -1.72 -0.49
C THR A 45 -9.06 -2.37 0.75
N PHE A 46 -9.35 -1.77 1.90
CA PHE A 46 -8.93 -2.27 3.20
C PHE A 46 -10.13 -2.87 3.92
N LYS A 47 -9.94 -4.06 4.49
CA LYS A 47 -11.02 -4.82 5.12
C LYS A 47 -10.62 -5.27 6.52
N VAL A 48 -11.44 -4.91 7.51
CA VAL A 48 -11.32 -5.34 8.90
C VAL A 48 -12.60 -6.08 9.28
N GLY A 49 -12.52 -7.40 9.39
CA GLY A 49 -13.69 -8.26 9.62
C GLY A 49 -14.73 -8.12 8.51
N LYS A 50 -15.90 -7.56 8.84
CA LYS A 50 -17.00 -7.31 7.89
C LYS A 50 -17.00 -5.90 7.29
N VAL A 51 -16.19 -4.99 7.83
CA VAL A 51 -16.12 -3.60 7.39
C VAL A 51 -15.06 -3.48 6.29
N GLU A 52 -15.41 -2.80 5.21
CA GLU A 52 -14.58 -2.57 4.04
C GLU A 52 -14.58 -1.08 3.70
N THR A 53 -13.41 -0.52 3.36
CA THR A 53 -13.26 0.89 2.98
C THR A 53 -12.30 1.03 1.81
N THR A 54 -12.59 1.99 0.93
CA THR A 54 -11.72 2.45 -0.16
C THR A 54 -10.92 3.70 0.21
N ILE A 55 -11.32 4.38 1.29
CA ILE A 55 -10.67 5.58 1.78
C ILE A 55 -9.38 5.19 2.51
N ILE A 56 -8.28 5.81 2.07
CA ILE A 56 -6.97 5.69 2.72
C ILE A 56 -6.95 6.71 3.87
N THR A 57 -7.13 6.22 5.09
CA THR A 57 -7.10 7.02 6.31
C THR A 57 -5.68 7.25 6.80
N ASP A 58 -5.49 8.25 7.66
CA ASP A 58 -4.21 8.51 8.33
C ASP A 58 -3.72 7.27 9.10
N GLU A 59 -4.64 6.54 9.77
CA GLU A 59 -4.33 5.29 10.46
C GLU A 59 -3.74 4.22 9.51
N ILE A 60 -4.25 4.11 8.28
CA ILE A 60 -3.71 3.17 7.29
C ILE A 60 -2.28 3.60 6.88
N LEU A 61 -2.05 4.90 6.71
CA LEU A 61 -0.74 5.45 6.33
C LEU A 61 0.29 5.36 7.47
N ASP A 62 -0.12 5.56 8.71
CA ASP A 62 0.72 5.39 9.89
C ASP A 62 1.15 3.93 10.04
N ASN A 63 0.21 2.99 9.90
CA ASN A 63 0.51 1.56 9.91
C ASN A 63 1.44 1.17 8.77
N TYR A 64 1.20 1.69 7.55
CA TYR A 64 2.10 1.49 6.41
C TYR A 64 3.52 1.99 6.73
N CYS A 65 3.65 3.21 7.26
CA CYS A 65 4.94 3.79 7.60
C CYS A 65 5.69 2.95 8.64
N ALA A 66 5.01 2.50 9.69
CA ALA A 66 5.59 1.62 10.71
C ALA A 66 6.12 0.31 10.11
N GLN A 67 5.37 -0.32 9.19
CA GLN A 67 5.82 -1.54 8.51
C GLN A 67 7.02 -1.29 7.58
N ILE A 68 7.07 -0.13 6.89
CA ILE A 68 8.22 0.25 6.07
C ILE A 68 9.47 0.45 6.93
N VAL A 69 9.35 1.10 8.10
CA VAL A 69 10.48 1.25 9.02
C VAL A 69 11.02 -0.11 9.48
N LEU A 70 10.14 -1.04 9.84
CA LEU A 70 10.54 -2.42 10.19
C LEU A 70 11.26 -3.12 9.03
N LEU A 71 10.68 -3.07 7.83
CA LEU A 71 11.26 -3.67 6.64
C LEU A 71 12.64 -3.06 6.30
N LEU A 72 12.79 -1.75 6.40
CA LEU A 72 14.07 -1.08 6.17
C LEU A 72 15.13 -1.49 7.20
N ASN A 73 14.75 -1.62 8.47
CA ASN A 73 15.67 -2.12 9.50
C ASN A 73 16.12 -3.56 9.21
N GLU A 74 15.23 -4.43 8.76
CA GLU A 74 15.59 -5.80 8.35
C GLU A 74 16.53 -5.80 7.13
N ILE A 75 16.25 -4.99 6.12
CA ILE A 75 17.09 -4.86 4.90
C ILE A 75 18.49 -4.35 5.24
N LEU A 76 18.61 -3.48 6.24
CA LEU A 76 19.87 -2.85 6.64
C LEU A 76 20.62 -3.62 7.74
N ASP A 77 20.05 -4.69 8.30
CA ASP A 77 20.72 -5.53 9.30
C ASP A 77 21.76 -6.45 8.63
N GLN A 78 23.04 -6.15 8.87
CA GLN A 78 24.17 -6.92 8.35
C GLN A 78 24.21 -8.37 8.86
N ASN A 79 23.51 -8.68 9.96
CA ASN A 79 23.45 -10.02 10.54
C ASN A 79 22.32 -10.87 9.93
N LEU A 80 21.41 -10.26 9.17
CA LEU A 80 20.28 -10.94 8.56
C LEU A 80 20.51 -11.09 7.03
N PRO A 81 20.99 -12.24 6.55
CA PRO A 81 21.20 -12.43 5.12
C PRO A 81 19.87 -12.49 4.37
N PHE A 82 19.83 -11.91 3.17
CA PHE A 82 18.68 -12.05 2.29
C PHE A 82 18.42 -13.52 1.96
N LYS A 83 17.17 -13.95 2.10
CA LYS A 83 16.73 -15.28 1.70
C LYS A 83 16.08 -15.20 0.31
N GLU A 84 16.67 -15.90 -0.65
CA GLU A 84 16.03 -16.09 -1.95
C GLU A 84 14.82 -17.03 -1.80
N ASN A 85 13.68 -16.64 -2.35
CA ASN A 85 12.53 -17.54 -2.44
C ASN A 85 12.71 -18.43 -3.67
N SER A 86 13.20 -19.66 -3.45
CA SER A 86 13.25 -20.72 -4.47
C SER A 86 11.88 -21.27 -4.82
#